data_AF-A0A9Q3E9A8-F1
#
_entry.id   AF-A0A9Q3E9A8-F1
#
_cell.length_a   1.000
_cell.length_b   1.000
_cell.length_c   1.000
_cell.angle_alpha   90.00
_cell.angle_beta   90.00
_cell.angle_gamma   90.00
#
_symmetry.space_group_name_H-M   'P 1'
#
loop_
_entity.id
_entity.type
_entity.pdbx_description
1 polymer ?
#
loop_
_entity_poly.entity_id
_entity_poly.type
_entity_poly.pdbx_seq_one_letter_code
_entity_poly.pdbx_strand_id
1 'polypeptide(L)' 'MKLLRIICLMSIYEYTRMPFDIKNAPAPFQRMMDTIFQERILEGWMVVYIYDIIIYSETWEDHVQYIDRVL' A
#
# COMPACT_ATOMS: atom_id res chain seq x y z
N MET A 1 3.02 -20.88 -11.50
CA MET A 1 2.43 -19.54 -11.25
C MET A 1 2.57 -18.73 -12.55
N LYS A 2 1.51 -18.58 -13.37
CA LYS A 2 1.55 -17.98 -14.73
C LYS A 2 0.56 -16.80 -14.88
N LEU A 3 0.22 -16.10 -13.80
CA LEU A 3 -0.87 -15.11 -13.76
C LEU A 3 -0.41 -13.65 -14.01
N LEU A 4 0.88 -13.42 -14.25
CA LEU A 4 1.46 -12.08 -14.41
C LEU A 4 1.76 -11.69 -15.86
N ARG A 5 1.33 -12.50 -16.84
CA ARG A 5 1.58 -12.25 -18.26
C ARG A 5 0.44 -11.46 -18.90
N ILE A 6 0.80 -10.42 -19.64
CA ILE A 6 -0.12 -9.66 -20.49
C ILE A 6 0.22 -9.98 -21.94
N ILE A 7 -0.80 -10.34 -22.71
CA ILE A 7 -0.69 -10.54 -24.15
C ILE A 7 -1.13 -9.25 -24.83
N CYS A 8 -0.24 -8.65 -25.61
CA CYS A 8 -0.53 -7.51 -26.48
C CYS A 8 -0.49 -7.98 -27.94
N LEU A 9 -1.05 -7.18 -28.87
CA LEU A 9 -1.22 -7.57 -30.28
C LEU A 9 0.07 -8.08 -30.94
N MET A 10 1.23 -7.57 -30.51
CA MET A 10 2.54 -7.86 -31.11
C MET A 10 3.49 -8.64 -30.20
N SER A 11 3.20 -8.81 -28.90
CA SER A 11 4.16 -9.40 -27.95
C SER A 11 3.54 -9.76 -26.59
N ILE A 12 4.29 -10.54 -25.81
CA ILE A 12 3.92 -10.94 -24.44
C ILE A 12 4.84 -10.23 -23.45
N TYR A 13 4.25 -9.59 -22.45
CA TYR A 13 4.96 -8.94 -21.35
C TYR A 13 4.67 -9.66 -20.03
N GLU A 14 5.57 -9.54 -19.06
CA GLU A 14 5.41 -10.09 -17.72
C GLU A 14 5.72 -9.01 -16.68
N TYR A 15 4.88 -8.93 -15.65
CA TYR A 15 5.12 -8.00 -14.55
C TYR A 15 6.31 -8.43 -13.70
N THR A 16 7.24 -7.51 -13.44
CA THR A 16 8.39 -7.70 -12.53
C THR A 16 8.11 -7.23 -11.11
N ARG A 17 7.00 -6.52 -10.91
CA ARG A 17 6.48 -6.03 -9.63
C ARG A 17 5.01 -6.41 -9.50
N MET A 18 4.45 -6.26 -8.31
CA MET A 18 3.03 -6.49 -8.10
C MET A 18 2.21 -5.52 -8.97
N PRO A 19 1.36 -6.01 -9.88
CA PRO A 19 0.48 -5.14 -10.67
C PRO A 19 -0.74 -4.68 -9.87
N PHE A 20 -1.26 -3.51 -10.23
CA PHE A 20 -2.51 -2.98 -9.71
C PHE A 20 -3.72 -3.76 -10.26
N ASP A 21 -4.84 -3.71 -9.55
CA ASP A 21 -6.13 -4.29 -9.94
C ASP A 21 -6.21 -5.80 -10.15
N ILE A 22 -5.19 -6.57 -9.73
CA ILE A 22 -5.37 -8.02 -9.55
C ILE A 22 -6.11 -8.27 -8.25
N LYS A 23 -7.18 -9.07 -8.30
CA LYS A 23 -8.06 -9.38 -7.15
C LYS A 23 -7.33 -9.75 -5.84
N ASN A 24 -6.16 -10.38 -5.94
CA ASN A 24 -5.37 -10.83 -4.80
C ASN A 24 -4.13 -9.95 -4.51
N ALA A 25 -3.94 -8.84 -5.22
CA ALA A 25 -2.86 -7.89 -4.96
C ALA A 25 -3.00 -7.15 -3.60
N PRO A 26 -4.21 -6.80 -3.12
CA PRO A 26 -4.36 -6.09 -1.84
C PRO A 26 -3.81 -6.87 -0.64
N ALA A 27 -4.00 -8.18 -0.57
CA ALA A 27 -3.61 -8.99 0.60
C ALA A 27 -2.09 -9.02 0.91
N PRO A 28 -1.19 -9.26 -0.06
CA PRO A 28 0.25 -9.15 0.16
C PRO A 28 0.70 -7.70 0.38
N PHE A 29 0.07 -6.71 -0.26
CA PHE A 29 0.38 -5.30 0.00
C PHE A 29 0.01 -4.90 1.44
N GLN A 30 -1.21 -5.20 1.86
CA GLN A 30 -1.70 -4.95 3.21
C GLN A 30 -0.77 -5.56 4.27
N ARG A 31 -0.41 -6.85 4.13
CA ARG A 31 0.51 -7.51 5.09
C ARG A 31 1.88 -6.83 5.17
N MET A 32 2.40 -6.39 4.03
CA MET A 32 3.68 -5.67 3.99
C MET A 32 3.56 -4.32 4.72
N MET A 33 2.51 -3.56 4.42
CA MET A 33 2.29 -2.24 5.00
C MET A 33 1.95 -2.32 6.50
N ASP A 34 1.17 -3.31 6.93
CA ASP A 34 0.89 -3.59 8.36
C ASP A 34 2.18 -3.88 9.13
N THR A 35 3.15 -4.55 8.51
CA THR A 35 4.46 -4.84 9.13
C THR A 35 5.32 -3.59 9.22
N ILE A 36 5.35 -2.76 8.16
CA ILE A 36 6.17 -1.54 8.11
C ILE A 36 5.63 -0.48 9.10
N PHE A 37 4.32 -0.34 9.19
CA PHE A 37 3.66 0.70 9.98
C PHE A 37 3.08 0.21 11.31
N GLN A 38 3.45 -0.99 11.76
CA GLN A 38 2.90 -1.64 12.95
C GLN A 38 2.88 -0.71 14.17
N GLU A 39 4.00 -0.03 14.46
CA GLU A 39 4.12 0.88 15.60
C GLU A 39 3.13 2.06 15.52
N ARG A 40 3.00 2.68 14.34
CA ARG A 40 2.13 3.84 14.10
C ARG A 40 0.65 3.46 14.14
N ILE A 41 0.33 2.25 13.66
CA ILE A 41 -1.02 1.67 13.76
C ILE A 41 -1.37 1.41 15.23
N LEU A 42 -0.42 0.91 16.02
CA LEU A 42 -0.61 0.69 17.47
C LEU A 42 -0.78 2.00 18.25
N GLU A 43 -0.12 3.08 17.82
CA GLU A 43 -0.32 4.44 18.37
C GLU A 43 -1.70 5.02 18.01
N GLY A 44 -2.43 4.41 17.07
CA GLY A 44 -3.85 4.70 16.79
C GLY A 44 -4.12 5.89 15.87
N TRP A 45 -3.09 6.62 15.42
CA TRP A 45 -3.24 7.75 14.50
C TRP A 45 -3.09 7.35 13.03
N MET A 46 -2.83 6.07 12.72
CA MET A 46 -2.72 5.57 11.35
C MET A 46 -3.49 4.26 11.15
N VAL A 47 -4.08 4.08 9.97
CA VAL A 47 -4.54 2.78 9.49
C VAL A 47 -4.16 2.57 8.02
N VAL A 48 -3.80 1.34 7.66
CA VAL A 48 -3.59 0.94 6.26
C VAL A 48 -4.87 0.28 5.77
N TYR A 49 -5.40 0.71 4.62
CA TYR A 49 -6.61 0.17 4.02
C TYR A 49 -6.44 -0.09 2.53
N ILE A 50 -6.37 -1.37 2.14
CA ILE A 50 -6.26 -1.85 0.76
C ILE A 50 -5.02 -1.27 0.05
N TYR A 51 -5.14 -0.12 -0.60
CA TYR A 51 -4.06 0.56 -1.32
C TYR A 51 -3.66 1.90 -0.69
N ASP A 52 -4.42 2.36 0.30
CA ASP A 52 -4.28 3.68 0.90
C ASP A 52 -3.78 3.60 2.35
N ILE A 53 -3.07 4.63 2.77
CA ILE A 53 -2.73 4.87 4.17
C ILE A 53 -3.58 6.05 4.63
N ILE A 54 -4.32 5.87 5.72
CA ILE A 54 -5.16 6.90 6.32
C ILE A 54 -4.48 7.37 7.60
N ILE A 55 -4.28 8.68 7.72
CA ILE A 55 -3.64 9.35 8.85
C ILE A 55 -4.67 10.25 9.53
N TYR A 56 -4.80 10.11 10.85
CA TYR A 56 -5.70 10.89 11.70
C TYR A 56 -4.89 11.91 12.51
N SER A 57 -5.43 13.11 12.67
CA SER A 57 -4.87 14.13 13.55
C SER A 57 -5.96 15.09 14.02
N GLU A 58 -5.71 15.77 15.15
CA GLU A 58 -6.64 16.75 15.71
C GLU A 58 -6.39 18.17 15.16
N THR A 59 -5.11 18.50 14.92
CA THR A 59 -4.68 19.79 14.38
C THR A 59 -3.97 19.62 13.04
N TRP A 60 -3.83 20.73 12.32
CA TRP A 60 -3.09 20.75 11.05
C TRP A 60 -1.58 20.60 11.29
N GLU A 61 -1.07 21.23 12.34
CA GLU A 61 0.33 21.18 12.75
C GLU A 61 0.75 19.74 13.07
N ASP A 62 -0.08 19.00 13.80
CA ASP A 62 0.15 17.58 14.09
C ASP A 62 0.05 16.74 12.82
N HIS A 63 -0.90 17.06 11.92
CA HIS A 63 -1.06 16.33 10.66
C HIS A 63 0.22 16.39 9.81
N VAL A 64 0.81 17.58 9.69
CA VAL A 64 2.04 17.80 8.92
C VAL A 64 3.19 17.02 9.54
N GLN A 65 3.31 17.00 10.87
CA GLN A 65 4.32 16.18 11.56
C GLN A 65 4.10 14.69 11.36
N TYR A 66 2.85 14.21 11.38
CA TYR A 66 2.55 12.80 11.12
C TYR A 66 2.85 12.41 9.68
N ILE A 67 2.58 13.26 8.70
CA ILE A 67 2.98 13.02 7.30
C ILE A 67 4.51 12.91 7.18
N ASP A 68 5.25 13.82 7.82
CA ASP A 68 6.73 13.82 7.78
C ASP A 68 7.34 12.56 8.42
N ARG A 69 6.65 11.95 9.39
CA ARG A 69 7.05 10.66 9.98
C ARG A 69 6.78 9.45 9.10
N VAL A 70 6.00 9.60 8.03
CA VAL A 70 5.54 8.51 7.15
C VAL A 70 6.27 8.50 5.82
N LEU A 71 6.65 9.69 5.33
CA LEU A 71 7.46 9.88 4.13
C LEU A 71 8.94 9.54 4.38
#